data_AF-A0A355H978-F1
#
_entry.id   AF-A0A355H978-F1
#
_cell.length_a   1.000
_cell.length_b   1.000
_cell.length_c   1.000
_cell.angle_alpha   90.00
_cell.angle_beta   90.00
_cell.angle_gamma   90.00
#
_symmetry.space_group_name_H-M   'P 1'
#
loop_
_entity.id
_entity.type
_entity.pdbx_description
1 polymer ?
#
loop_
_entity_poly.entity_id
_entity_poly.type
_entity_poly.pdbx_seq_one_letter_code
_entity_poly.pdbx_strand_id
1 'polypeptide(L)'
;GDTEVAKERIYDFVDAYNTFQATAKEMSKFDKAANKAAPLLSDRNLAQMVNEIATTTIGTVSGLPQSTNMLFSIGLKIDDRGLMSIDEKRLNEKIVETFSDVANLFRSHGKTDNPGISFLGMTEKT
;
A
#
# COMPACT_ATOMS: atom_id res chain seq x y z
N GLY A 1 -22.68 -2.39 6.32
CA GLY A 1 -22.16 -2.04 7.65
C GLY A 1 -20.74 -1.56 7.50
N ASP A 2 -20.18 -0.91 8.53
CA ASP A 2 -18.83 -0.32 8.46
C ASP A 2 -17.72 -1.34 8.13
N THR A 3 -17.91 -2.61 8.51
CA THR A 3 -17.02 -3.73 8.16
C THR A 3 -16.97 -4.02 6.65
N GLU A 4 -18.09 -3.92 5.96
CA GLU A 4 -18.17 -4.16 4.51
C GLU A 4 -17.56 -3.01 3.73
N VAL A 5 -17.79 -1.76 4.18
CA VAL A 5 -17.14 -0.58 3.59
C VAL A 5 -15.62 -0.66 3.78
N ALA A 6 -15.14 -1.09 4.95
CA ALA A 6 -13.70 -1.26 5.16
C ALA A 6 -13.10 -2.34 4.26
N LYS A 7 -13.78 -3.49 4.07
CA LYS A 7 -13.33 -4.51 3.11
C LYS A 7 -13.23 -3.95 1.71
N GLU A 8 -14.26 -3.25 1.25
CA GLU A 8 -14.27 -2.61 -0.07
C GLU A 8 -13.07 -1.67 -0.25
N ARG A 9 -12.76 -0.83 0.74
CA ARG A 9 -11.58 0.05 0.70
C ARG A 9 -10.25 -0.71 0.67
N ILE A 10 -10.20 -1.88 1.31
CA ILE A 10 -9.01 -2.74 1.29
C ILE A 10 -8.83 -3.36 -0.10
N TYR A 11 -9.92 -3.80 -0.73
CA TYR A 11 -9.87 -4.26 -2.13
C TYR A 11 -9.43 -3.14 -3.07
N ASP A 12 -10.03 -1.95 -2.96
CA ASP A 12 -9.64 -0.77 -3.75
C ASP A 12 -8.13 -0.48 -3.63
N PHE A 13 -7.59 -0.57 -2.41
CA PHE A 13 -6.17 -0.36 -2.16
C PHE A 13 -5.29 -1.41 -2.85
N VAL A 14 -5.64 -2.69 -2.74
CA VAL A 14 -4.92 -3.80 -3.39
C VAL A 14 -4.96 -3.65 -4.91
N ASP A 15 -6.11 -3.28 -5.47
CA ASP A 15 -6.28 -3.03 -6.90
C ASP A 15 -5.48 -1.82 -7.38
N ALA A 16 -5.46 -0.72 -6.62
CA ALA A 16 -4.67 0.45 -6.94
C ALA A 16 -3.17 0.15 -6.92
N TYR A 17 -2.69 -0.58 -5.91
CA TYR A 17 -1.30 -1.01 -5.82
C TYR A 17 -0.90 -1.91 -6.99
N ASN A 18 -1.75 -2.89 -7.34
CA ASN A 18 -1.49 -3.81 -8.45
C ASN A 18 -1.55 -3.10 -9.80
N THR A 19 -2.46 -2.14 -9.97
CA THR A 19 -2.55 -1.28 -11.17
C THR A 19 -1.30 -0.43 -11.34
N PHE A 20 -0.80 0.15 -10.24
CA PHE A 20 0.48 0.87 -10.24
C PHE A 20 1.63 -0.04 -10.68
N GLN A 21 1.76 -1.22 -10.07
CA GLN A 21 2.81 -2.18 -10.41
C GLN A 21 2.75 -2.65 -11.88
N ALA A 22 1.53 -2.92 -12.39
CA ALA A 22 1.34 -3.26 -13.79
C ALA A 22 1.78 -2.11 -14.70
N THR A 23 1.41 -0.86 -14.37
CA THR A 23 1.78 0.32 -15.15
C THR A 23 3.29 0.55 -15.14
N ALA A 24 3.93 0.47 -13.97
CA ALA A 24 5.38 0.61 -13.84
C ALA A 24 6.12 -0.45 -14.66
N LYS A 25 5.64 -1.69 -14.65
CA LYS A 25 6.18 -2.79 -15.45
C LYS A 25 5.99 -2.56 -16.95
N GLU A 26 4.83 -2.08 -17.37
CA GLU A 26 4.55 -1.74 -18.77
C GLU A 26 5.44 -0.60 -19.29
N MET A 27 5.74 0.39 -18.45
CA MET A 27 6.60 1.52 -18.83
C MET A 27 8.10 1.18 -18.82
N SER A 28 8.49 0.09 -18.16
CA SER A 28 9.89 -0.35 -18.04
C SER A 28 10.21 -1.66 -18.78
N LYS A 29 9.25 -2.29 -19.47
CA LYS A 29 9.50 -3.56 -20.17
C LYS A 29 10.28 -3.39 -21.46
N PHE A 30 10.91 -4.49 -21.88
CA PHE A 30 11.42 -4.66 -23.22
C PHE A 30 10.54 -5.66 -23.99
N ASP A 31 9.92 -5.20 -25.07
CA ASP A 31 9.17 -6.06 -25.99
C ASP A 31 10.15 -6.74 -26.96
N LYS A 32 10.42 -8.03 -26.71
CA LYS A 32 11.30 -8.85 -27.54
C LYS A 32 10.72 -9.12 -28.93
N ALA A 33 9.39 -9.20 -29.07
CA ALA A 33 8.75 -9.50 -30.34
C ALA A 33 8.83 -8.30 -31.30
N ALA A 34 8.62 -7.09 -30.76
CA ALA A 34 8.76 -5.85 -31.51
C ALA A 34 10.21 -5.31 -31.55
N ASN A 35 11.12 -5.89 -30.77
CA ASN A 35 12.47 -5.38 -30.51
C ASN A 35 12.46 -3.90 -30.05
N LYS A 36 11.53 -3.56 -29.16
CA LYS A 36 11.28 -2.20 -28.68
C LYS A 36 11.38 -2.10 -27.16
N ALA A 37 12.14 -1.11 -26.70
CA ALA A 37 12.17 -0.70 -25.32
C ALA A 37 10.98 0.21 -25.00
N ALA A 38 10.35 0.02 -23.84
CA ALA A 38 9.40 0.98 -23.30
C ALA A 38 10.12 2.28 -22.87
N PRO A 39 9.40 3.42 -22.76
CA PRO A 39 10.02 4.73 -22.56
C PRO A 39 10.90 4.86 -21.30
N LEU A 40 10.60 4.09 -20.25
CA LEU A 40 11.30 4.14 -18.97
C LEU A 40 12.16 2.88 -18.74
N LEU A 41 12.51 2.14 -19.80
CA LEU A 41 13.44 1.03 -19.67
C LEU A 41 14.80 1.55 -19.16
N SER A 42 15.31 0.95 -18.08
CA SER A 42 16.53 1.37 -17.36
C SER A 42 16.46 2.72 -16.63
N ASP A 43 15.26 3.30 -16.46
CA ASP A 43 15.07 4.50 -15.64
C ASP A 43 15.23 4.15 -14.15
N ARG A 44 16.18 4.82 -13.49
CA ARG A 44 16.49 4.58 -12.07
C ARG A 44 15.49 5.24 -11.12
N ASN A 45 14.86 6.32 -11.52
CA ASN A 45 13.86 7.01 -10.70
C ASN A 45 12.58 6.16 -10.61
N LEU A 46 12.17 5.54 -11.71
CA LEU A 46 11.05 4.59 -11.70
C LEU A 46 11.33 3.42 -10.75
N ALA A 47 12.54 2.85 -10.82
CA ALA A 47 12.95 1.76 -9.92
C ALA A 47 12.98 2.20 -8.45
N GLN A 48 13.44 3.41 -8.15
CA GLN A 48 13.42 3.97 -6.80
C GLN A 48 11.99 4.15 -6.29
N MET A 49 11.09 4.72 -7.10
CA MET A 49 9.71 4.97 -6.70
C MET A 49 8.94 3.67 -6.44
N VAL A 50 9.11 2.64 -7.29
CA VAL A 50 8.52 1.32 -7.06
C VAL A 50 8.99 0.73 -5.73
N ASN A 51 10.29 0.81 -5.44
CA ASN A 51 10.84 0.32 -4.19
C ASN A 51 10.32 1.11 -2.98
N GLU A 52 10.26 2.44 -3.07
CA GLU A 52 9.78 3.30 -1.98
C GLU A 52 8.31 3.02 -1.65
N ILE A 53 7.46 2.86 -2.66
CA ILE A 53 6.05 2.48 -2.48
C ILE A 53 5.96 1.10 -1.84
N ALA A 54 6.74 0.12 -2.31
CA ALA A 54 6.75 -1.23 -1.74
C ALA A 54 7.20 -1.22 -0.26
N THR A 55 8.29 -0.52 0.07
CA THR A 55 8.81 -0.44 1.45
C THR A 55 7.85 0.28 2.38
N THR A 56 7.23 1.36 1.91
CA THR A 56 6.24 2.11 2.70
C THR A 56 5.01 1.27 2.95
N THR A 57 4.56 0.52 1.95
CA THR A 57 3.37 -0.35 2.03
C THR A 57 3.55 -1.49 3.04
N ILE A 58 4.74 -2.08 3.14
CA ILE A 58 5.03 -3.15 4.12
C ILE A 58 5.51 -2.63 5.47
N GLY A 59 5.64 -1.31 5.61
CA GLY A 59 6.14 -0.67 6.81
C GLY A 59 5.24 -0.88 8.03
N THR A 60 5.83 -0.75 9.22
CA THR A 60 5.08 -0.75 10.47
C THR A 60 4.42 0.61 10.70
N VAL A 61 3.14 0.59 11.05
CA VAL A 61 2.40 1.80 11.46
C VAL A 61 2.66 2.02 12.96
N SER A 62 3.39 3.09 13.26
CA SER A 62 3.71 3.46 14.64
C SER A 62 2.45 3.84 15.44
N GLY A 63 2.40 3.43 16.71
CA GLY A 63 1.27 3.74 17.60
C GLY A 63 0.19 2.65 17.64
N LEU A 64 0.33 1.58 16.85
CA LEU A 64 -0.54 0.40 16.89
C LEU A 64 0.10 -0.78 17.64
N PRO A 65 -0.70 -1.71 18.19
CA PRO A 65 -0.20 -2.94 18.78
C PRO A 65 0.66 -3.73 17.78
N GLN A 66 1.75 -4.34 18.25
CA GLN A 66 2.66 -5.12 17.39
C GLN A 66 1.96 -6.26 16.64
N SER A 67 0.84 -6.75 17.15
CA SER A 67 0.01 -7.78 16.52
C SER A 67 -0.79 -7.28 15.31
N THR A 68 -1.02 -5.97 15.18
CA THR A 68 -1.92 -5.36 14.17
C THR A 68 -1.33 -4.10 13.52
N ASN A 69 -0.02 -3.85 13.65
CA ASN A 69 0.65 -2.66 13.13
C ASN A 69 1.22 -2.81 11.70
N MET A 70 0.89 -3.88 10.97
CA MET A 70 1.36 -4.13 9.60
C MET A 70 0.25 -4.69 8.73
N LEU A 71 0.29 -4.40 7.43
CA LEU A 71 -0.64 -4.99 6.44
C LEU A 71 -0.58 -6.53 6.42
N PHE A 72 0.61 -7.10 6.62
CA PHE A 72 0.77 -8.55 6.75
C PHE A 72 -0.06 -9.13 7.90
N SER A 73 -0.18 -8.40 9.01
CA SER A 73 -0.90 -8.84 10.20
C SER A 73 -2.39 -9.06 9.93
N ILE A 74 -2.96 -8.30 9.00
CA ILE A 74 -4.37 -8.35 8.59
C ILE A 74 -4.61 -9.19 7.33
N GLY A 75 -3.57 -9.85 6.80
CA GLY A 75 -3.70 -10.78 5.66
C GLY A 75 -3.33 -10.21 4.30
N LEU A 76 -2.79 -9.00 4.21
CA LEU A 76 -2.31 -8.43 2.95
C LEU A 76 -0.82 -8.76 2.76
N LYS A 77 -0.45 -9.29 1.59
CA LYS A 77 0.93 -9.73 1.31
C LYS A 77 1.38 -9.32 -0.08
N ILE A 78 2.64 -8.92 -0.20
CA ILE A 78 3.29 -8.70 -1.48
C ILE A 78 4.12 -9.94 -1.83
N ASP A 79 3.94 -10.47 -3.03
CA ASP A 79 4.68 -11.64 -3.54
C ASP A 79 6.06 -11.25 -4.10
N ASP A 80 6.81 -12.25 -4.54
CA ASP A 80 8.14 -12.11 -5.15
C ASP A 80 8.13 -11.33 -6.48
N ARG A 81 6.95 -11.20 -7.11
CA ARG A 81 6.73 -10.40 -8.31
C ARG A 81 6.31 -8.97 -7.97
N GLY A 82 6.21 -8.64 -6.69
CA GLY A 82 5.82 -7.33 -6.20
C GLY A 82 4.32 -7.07 -6.32
N LEU A 83 3.47 -8.08 -6.49
CA LEU A 83 2.01 -7.96 -6.53
C LEU A 83 1.40 -8.22 -5.17
N MET A 84 0.37 -7.45 -4.83
CA MET A 84 -0.37 -7.59 -3.59
C MET A 84 -1.51 -8.59 -3.72
N SER A 85 -1.69 -9.41 -2.69
CA SER A 85 -2.79 -10.37 -2.55
C SER A 85 -3.42 -10.30 -1.16
N ILE A 86 -4.66 -10.77 -1.06
CA ILE A 86 -5.46 -10.78 0.16
C ILE A 86 -5.66 -12.24 0.61
N ASP A 87 -5.31 -12.53 1.85
CA ASP A 87 -5.76 -13.72 2.58
C ASP A 87 -7.16 -13.46 3.15
N GLU A 88 -8.17 -13.82 2.37
CA GLU A 88 -9.59 -13.59 2.69
C GLU A 88 -9.98 -14.08 4.08
N LYS A 89 -9.48 -15.26 4.47
CA LYS A 89 -9.82 -15.84 5.76
C LYS A 89 -9.29 -14.95 6.89
N ARG A 90 -8.01 -14.58 6.80
CA ARG A 90 -7.36 -13.75 7.82
C ARG A 90 -7.91 -12.33 7.87
N LEU A 91 -8.25 -11.76 6.71
CA LEU A 91 -8.86 -10.44 6.63
C LEU A 91 -10.24 -10.43 7.30
N ASN A 92 -11.08 -11.40 6.98
CA ASN A 92 -12.41 -11.53 7.56
C ASN A 92 -12.35 -11.75 9.07
N GLU A 93 -11.43 -12.60 9.56
CA GLU A 93 -11.19 -12.79 11.00
C GLU A 93 -10.80 -11.47 11.67
N LYS A 94 -9.82 -10.73 11.13
CA LYS A 94 -9.31 -9.49 11.76
C LYS A 94 -10.28 -8.32 11.71
N ILE A 95 -11.10 -8.20 10.67
CA ILE A 95 -12.13 -7.17 10.57
C ILE A 95 -13.23 -7.37 11.61
N VAL A 96 -13.57 -8.62 11.92
CA VAL A 96 -14.61 -8.93 12.93
C VAL A 96 -14.05 -8.80 14.35
N GLU A 97 -12.84 -9.29 14.60
CA GLU A 97 -12.21 -9.26 15.93
C GLU A 97 -11.73 -7.86 16.34
N THR A 98 -11.13 -7.13 15.41
CA THR A 98 -10.33 -5.92 15.69
C THR A 98 -10.55 -4.83 14.64
N PHE A 99 -11.82 -4.51 14.34
CA PHE A 99 -12.17 -3.52 13.32
C PHE A 99 -11.43 -2.18 13.47
N SER A 100 -11.32 -1.67 14.70
CA SER A 100 -10.64 -0.39 14.97
C SER A 100 -9.16 -0.43 14.59
N ASP A 101 -8.47 -1.54 14.85
CA ASP A 101 -7.05 -1.69 14.52
C ASP A 101 -6.85 -1.77 13.01
N VAL A 102 -7.70 -2.55 12.32
CA VAL A 102 -7.71 -2.62 10.86
C VAL A 102 -7.96 -1.22 10.28
N ALA A 103 -8.95 -0.48 10.79
CA ALA A 103 -9.22 0.86 10.34
C ALA A 103 -8.04 1.81 10.59
N ASN A 104 -7.37 1.69 11.74
CA ASN A 104 -6.23 2.56 12.07
C ASN A 104 -4.98 2.27 11.22
N LEU A 105 -4.82 1.08 10.64
CA LEU A 105 -3.75 0.81 9.67
C LEU A 105 -3.88 1.65 8.40
N PHE A 106 -5.12 1.90 7.95
CA PHE A 106 -5.41 2.67 6.75
C PHE A 106 -5.72 4.14 7.04
N ARG A 107 -5.97 4.50 8.30
CA ARG A 107 -6.05 5.91 8.71
C ARG A 107 -4.65 6.50 8.64
N SER A 108 -4.56 7.68 8.04
CA SER A 108 -3.32 8.44 7.95
C SER A 108 -2.74 8.71 9.33
N HIS A 109 -1.76 7.91 9.74
CA HIS A 109 -0.75 8.33 10.71
C HIS A 109 0.31 9.11 9.95
N GLY A 110 -0.01 10.35 9.60
CA GLY A 110 0.93 11.26 8.96
C GLY A 110 2.06 11.58 9.94
N LYS A 111 3.22 10.94 9.78
CA LYS A 111 4.48 11.57 10.14
C LYS A 111 5.11 12.07 8.85
N THR A 112 5.17 13.39 8.72
CA THR A 112 6.00 14.05 7.73
C THR A 112 7.47 13.84 8.13
N ASP A 113 8.14 12.91 7.47
CA ASP A 113 9.57 12.65 7.54
C ASP A 113 10.40 13.58 6.64
N ASN A 114 9.73 14.42 5.83
CA ASN A 114 10.36 15.48 5.07
C ASN A 114 10.36 16.82 5.86
N PRO A 115 11.53 17.37 6.28
CA PRO A 115 11.60 18.67 6.95
C PRO A 115 11.15 19.86 6.07
N GLY A 116 10.80 19.64 4.80
CA GLY A 116 10.19 20.63 3.91
C GLY A 116 8.66 20.64 3.85
N ILE A 117 7.96 19.68 4.48
CA ILE A 117 6.49 19.66 4.50
C ILE A 117 6.02 19.86 5.94
N SER A 118 5.67 21.11 6.25
CA SER A 118 4.96 21.44 7.48
C SER A 118 3.56 20.86 7.41
N PHE A 119 3.26 19.91 8.29
CA PHE A 119 1.89 19.54 8.66
C PHE A 119 1.22 20.77 9.28
N LEU A 120 0.61 21.60 8.42
CA LEU A 120 -0.26 22.69 8.84
C LEU A 120 -1.50 22.04 9.44
N GLY A 121 -1.48 21.97 10.77
CA GLY A 121 -2.34 21.11 11.57
C GLY A 121 -3.82 21.22 11.26
N MET A 122 -4.50 20.09 11.48
CA MET A 122 -5.94 20.07 11.69
C MET A 122 -6.21 20.81 13.02
N THR A 123 -6.37 22.14 12.97
CA THR A 123 -6.97 22.86 14.09
C THR A 123 -8.44 22.55 14.10
N GLU A 124 -8.82 21.62 14.97
CA GLU A 124 -10.14 21.65 15.59
C GLU A 124 -10.36 23.07 16.14
N LYS A 125 -11.28 23.80 15.54
CA LYS A 125 -11.99 24.86 16.25
C LYS A 125 -13.38 25.07 15.65
N THR A 126 -14.35 24.64 16.47
CA THR A 126 -15.79 24.95 16.53
C THR A 126 -16.66 24.52 15.38
#